data_AF-A0A915A5R1-F1
#
_entry.id   AF-A0A915A5R1-F1
#
_cell.length_a   1.000
_cell.length_b   1.000
_cell.length_c   1.000
_cell.angle_alpha   90.00
_cell.angle_beta   90.00
_cell.angle_gamma   90.00
#
_symmetry.space_group_name_H-M   'P 1'
#
loop_
_entity.id
_entity.type
_entity.pdbx_description
1 polymer ?
#
loop_
_entity_poly.entity_id
_entity_poly.type
_entity_poly.pdbx_seq_one_letter_code
_entity_poly.pdbx_strand_id
1 'polypeptide(L)'
;EGVADHIPMGILRDQFGLLGLFSFLNGISEDPGSVELAIGEDVTTLGLDLVNQKRDLFSTFGGPWATHPCRAQDVDVEVPSEYLTNITVRNRLPSIKLNRLSDDILFYLFYNFPGEVYQVAAACEL
;
A
#
# COMPACT_ATOMS: atom_id res chain seq x y z
N GLU A 1 -37.87 -1.43 -8.25
CA GLU A 1 -38.83 -0.32 -8.35
C GLU A 1 -39.30 0.08 -6.95
N GLY A 2 -38.67 1.09 -6.37
CA GLY A 2 -39.08 1.68 -5.10
C GLY A 2 -39.48 3.13 -5.37
N VAL A 3 -40.72 3.34 -5.79
CA VAL A 3 -41.24 4.69 -6.01
C VAL A 3 -41.47 5.33 -4.65
N ALA A 4 -40.78 6.43 -4.38
CA ALA A 4 -40.96 7.22 -3.18
C ALA A 4 -42.32 7.93 -3.24
N ASP A 5 -43.41 7.22 -2.96
CA ASP A 5 -44.78 7.71 -3.14
C ASP A 5 -45.19 8.82 -2.14
N HIS A 6 -44.34 9.16 -1.18
CA HIS A 6 -44.63 10.18 -0.16
C HIS A 6 -43.43 11.11 0.09
N ILE A 7 -43.08 11.94 -0.91
CA ILE A 7 -42.06 12.98 -0.77
C ILE A 7 -42.69 14.25 -0.15
N PRO A 8 -42.37 14.61 1.11
CA PRO A 8 -42.91 15.80 1.75
C PRO A 8 -42.55 17.11 1.01
N MET A 9 -43.44 18.10 1.13
CA MET A 9 -43.26 19.43 0.55
C MET A 9 -41.99 20.10 1.11
N GLY A 10 -41.07 20.47 0.22
CA GLY A 10 -39.77 21.08 0.58
C GLY A 10 -38.55 20.22 0.25
N ILE A 11 -38.73 18.95 -0.11
CA ILE A 11 -37.62 18.11 -0.60
C ILE A 11 -37.29 18.47 -2.06
N LEU A 12 -36.01 18.71 -2.32
CA LEU A 12 -35.45 18.85 -3.66
C LEU A 12 -35.60 17.53 -4.43
N ARG A 13 -36.33 17.59 -5.54
CA ARG A 13 -36.61 16.45 -6.45
C ARG A 13 -35.59 16.34 -7.59
N ASP A 14 -34.55 17.17 -7.58
CA ASP A 14 -33.50 17.15 -8.57
C ASP A 14 -32.34 16.22 -8.15
N GLN A 15 -31.36 16.08 -9.05
CA GLN A 15 -30.16 15.26 -8.85
C GLN A 15 -29.26 15.74 -7.69
N PHE A 16 -29.46 16.96 -7.20
CA PHE A 16 -28.67 17.54 -6.11
C PHE A 16 -29.34 17.36 -4.73
N GLY A 17 -30.59 16.88 -4.70
CA GLY A 17 -31.32 16.55 -3.49
C GLY A 17 -31.11 15.12 -3.00
N LEU A 18 -31.69 14.79 -1.83
CA LEU A 18 -31.66 13.45 -1.23
C LEU A 18 -32.26 12.38 -2.14
N LEU A 19 -33.23 12.74 -2.99
CA LEU A 19 -33.82 11.83 -3.96
C LEU A 19 -32.83 11.48 -5.09
N GLY A 20 -32.02 12.45 -5.51
CA GLY A 20 -30.91 12.25 -6.43
C GLY A 20 -29.86 11.31 -5.86
N LEU A 21 -29.47 11.50 -4.60
CA LEU A 21 -28.57 10.58 -3.90
C LEU A 21 -29.16 9.17 -3.78
N PHE A 22 -30.44 9.03 -3.43
CA PHE A 22 -31.08 7.71 -3.33
C PHE A 22 -31.17 7.00 -4.69
N SER A 23 -31.50 7.72 -5.76
CA SER A 23 -31.50 7.19 -7.12
C SER A 23 -30.10 6.77 -7.55
N PHE A 24 -29.09 7.57 -7.21
CA PHE A 24 -27.69 7.25 -7.44
C PHE A 24 -27.30 5.99 -6.68
N LEU A 25 -27.63 5.90 -5.38
CA LEU A 25 -27.36 4.74 -4.50
C LEU A 25 -28.00 3.43 -4.96
N ASN A 26 -29.17 3.47 -5.60
CA ASN A 26 -29.80 2.27 -6.17
C ASN A 26 -29.21 1.88 -7.53
N GLY A 27 -28.83 2.86 -8.35
CA GLY A 27 -28.23 2.65 -9.67
C GLY A 27 -26.77 2.16 -9.62
N ILE A 28 -26.11 2.26 -8.47
CA ILE A 28 -24.71 1.84 -8.31
C ILE A 28 -24.48 0.35 -8.62
N SER A 29 -25.51 -0.48 -8.46
CA SER A 29 -25.45 -1.92 -8.77
C SER A 29 -25.06 -2.20 -10.24
N GLU A 30 -25.21 -1.21 -11.12
CA GLU A 30 -24.97 -1.32 -12.56
C GLU A 30 -23.55 -0.90 -12.98
N ASP A 31 -22.82 -0.15 -12.15
CA ASP A 31 -21.46 0.35 -12.46
C ASP A 31 -20.52 0.28 -11.24
N PRO A 32 -19.46 -0.56 -11.27
CA PRO A 32 -18.50 -0.70 -10.18
C PRO A 32 -17.80 0.61 -9.77
N GLY A 33 -17.51 1.51 -10.71
CA GLY A 33 -16.82 2.78 -10.42
C GLY A 33 -17.69 3.80 -9.70
N SER A 34 -19.01 3.73 -9.91
CA SER A 34 -19.98 4.55 -9.19
C SER A 34 -20.09 4.15 -7.72
N VAL A 35 -19.79 2.90 -7.36
CA VAL A 35 -19.81 2.40 -5.95
C VAL A 35 -18.74 3.07 -5.13
N GLU A 36 -17.53 3.11 -5.67
CA GLU A 36 -16.37 3.70 -5.01
C GLU A 36 -16.56 5.20 -4.76
N LEU A 37 -17.13 5.92 -5.73
CA LEU A 37 -17.36 7.37 -5.58
C LEU A 37 -18.50 7.70 -4.61
N ALA A 38 -19.55 6.87 -4.56
CA ALA A 38 -20.74 7.11 -3.75
C ALA A 38 -20.58 6.66 -2.29
N ILE A 39 -20.03 5.46 -2.10
CA ILE A 39 -19.95 4.77 -0.82
C ILE A 39 -18.55 4.95 -0.21
N GLY A 40 -17.53 5.09 -1.06
CA GLY A 40 -16.13 5.14 -0.65
C GLY A 40 -15.49 3.75 -0.56
N GLU A 41 -14.18 3.77 -0.33
CA GLU A 41 -13.37 2.59 -0.02
C GLU A 41 -12.80 2.73 1.40
N ASP A 42 -12.56 1.59 2.06
CA ASP A 42 -11.86 1.58 3.35
C ASP A 42 -10.38 1.91 3.13
N VAL A 43 -10.03 3.17 3.32
CA VAL A 43 -8.66 3.69 3.18
C VAL A 43 -7.66 3.06 4.14
N THR A 44 -8.10 2.37 5.20
CA THR A 44 -7.19 1.64 6.09
C THR A 44 -6.62 0.38 5.44
N THR A 45 -7.27 -0.12 4.39
CA THR A 45 -6.78 -1.28 3.62
C THR A 45 -5.69 -0.91 2.61
N LEU A 46 -5.44 0.39 2.38
CA LEU A 46 -4.46 0.88 1.41
C LEU A 46 -2.99 0.77 1.87
N GLY A 47 -2.72 0.04 2.96
CA GLY A 47 -1.34 -0.19 3.42
C GLY A 47 -0.69 1.01 4.10
N LEU A 48 -1.48 2.01 4.49
CA LEU A 48 -1.04 3.20 5.22
C LEU A 48 -1.44 3.07 6.70
N ASP A 49 -0.52 3.40 7.61
CA ASP A 49 -0.83 3.47 9.04
C ASP A 49 -1.56 4.79 9.37
N LEU A 50 -2.85 4.85 9.02
CA LEU A 50 -3.71 6.02 9.26
C LEU A 50 -4.20 6.11 10.72
N VAL A 51 -4.09 5.01 11.48
CA VAL A 51 -4.51 4.95 12.88
C VAL A 51 -3.52 5.68 13.78
N ASN A 52 -2.23 5.68 13.40
CA ASN A 52 -1.15 6.19 14.23
C ASN A 52 -0.67 7.57 13.74
N GLN A 53 -1.43 8.62 14.04
CA GLN A 53 -1.22 10.01 13.57
C GLN A 53 0.08 10.70 14.02
N LYS A 54 0.99 10.02 14.74
CA LYS A 54 2.21 10.63 15.29
C LYS A 54 3.40 10.64 14.34
N ARG A 55 3.33 9.95 13.19
CA ARG A 55 4.44 9.83 12.25
C ARG A 55 4.07 10.41 10.89
N ASP A 56 5.03 11.11 10.29
CA ASP A 56 4.91 11.58 8.92
C ASP A 56 4.93 10.39 7.94
N LEU A 57 3.89 10.26 7.12
CA LEU A 57 3.77 9.17 6.14
C LEU A 57 4.63 9.41 4.90
N PHE A 58 4.93 10.67 4.58
CA PHE A 58 5.60 11.03 3.33
C PHE A 58 7.02 10.47 3.23
N SER A 59 7.73 10.32 4.35
CA SER A 59 9.12 9.87 4.36
C SER A 59 9.29 8.40 3.96
N THR A 60 8.25 7.59 4.16
CA THR A 60 8.24 6.16 3.81
C THR A 60 7.14 5.86 2.79
N PHE A 61 6.74 6.85 1.99
CA PHE A 61 5.69 6.66 1.00
C PHE A 61 6.23 5.87 -0.21
N GLY A 62 5.80 4.61 -0.35
CA GLY A 62 6.23 3.70 -1.42
C GLY A 62 5.71 4.04 -2.82
N GLY A 63 4.81 5.00 -2.93
CA GLY A 63 4.14 5.37 -4.17
C GLY A 63 2.66 4.99 -4.19
N PRO A 64 1.93 5.43 -5.22
CA PRO A 64 0.47 5.34 -5.25
C PRO A 64 -0.10 3.92 -5.39
N TRP A 65 0.71 2.94 -5.80
CA TRP A 65 0.32 1.54 -5.91
C TRP A 65 1.02 0.64 -4.89
N ALA A 66 1.80 1.22 -3.97
CA ALA A 66 2.47 0.46 -2.94
C ALA A 66 1.45 0.03 -1.87
N THR A 67 1.45 -1.26 -1.55
CA THR A 67 0.59 -1.83 -0.49
C THR A 67 1.22 -1.75 0.90
N HIS A 68 2.46 -1.26 0.98
CA HIS A 68 3.25 -1.16 2.20
C HIS A 68 4.17 0.07 2.12
N PRO A 69 4.57 0.65 3.26
CA PRO A 69 5.55 1.74 3.28
C PRO A 69 6.93 1.28 2.77
N CYS A 70 7.72 2.23 2.27
CA CYS A 70 9.13 2.03 1.91
C CYS A 70 9.89 1.39 3.07
N ARG A 71 10.72 0.41 2.74
CA ARG A 71 11.64 -0.20 3.70
C ARG A 71 12.86 0.70 3.83
N ALA A 72 13.62 0.53 4.91
CA ALA A 72 14.82 1.32 5.13
C ALA A 72 15.84 1.18 3.99
N GLN A 73 15.91 0.01 3.35
CA GLN A 73 16.79 -0.21 2.20
C GLN A 73 16.32 0.45 0.88
N ASP A 74 15.04 0.84 0.79
CA ASP A 74 14.46 1.45 -0.41
C ASP A 74 14.53 2.98 -0.37
N VAL A 75 14.83 3.55 0.80
CA VAL A 75 14.97 4.99 1.00
C VAL A 75 16.39 5.42 0.69
N ASP A 76 16.55 6.29 -0.30
CA ASP A 76 17.83 6.91 -0.58
C ASP A 76 18.21 7.86 0.56
N VAL A 77 19.39 7.64 1.14
CA VAL A 77 19.96 8.46 2.20
C VAL A 77 21.37 8.84 1.81
N GLU A 78 21.73 10.10 2.01
CA GLU A 78 23.11 10.54 1.87
C GLU A 78 23.98 9.89 2.94
N VAL A 79 24.79 8.91 2.52
CA VAL A 79 25.77 8.25 3.36
C VAL A 79 27.15 8.85 3.14
N PRO A 80 28.00 8.95 4.19
CA PRO A 80 29.41 9.30 4.03
C PRO A 80 30.09 8.46 2.95
N SER A 81 31.01 9.08 2.21
CA SER A 81 31.64 8.46 1.03
C SER A 81 32.41 7.17 1.35
N GLU A 82 32.83 7.00 2.59
CA GLU A 82 33.50 5.82 3.11
C GLU A 82 32.61 4.57 3.09
N TYR A 83 31.28 4.71 3.15
CA TYR A 83 30.33 3.60 3.07
C TYR A 83 30.02 3.16 1.64
N LEU A 84 30.36 3.97 0.63
CA LEU A 84 30.14 3.67 -0.80
C LEU A 84 31.18 2.67 -1.35
N THR A 85 31.39 1.59 -0.61
CA THR A 85 32.43 0.57 -0.84
C THR A 85 32.25 -0.15 -2.18
N ASN A 86 31.02 -0.29 -2.67
CA ASN A 86 30.72 -0.99 -3.92
C ASN A 86 31.60 -0.48 -5.09
N ILE A 87 31.82 0.84 -5.18
CA ILE A 87 32.64 1.46 -6.24
C ILE A 87 34.08 0.92 -6.25
N THR A 88 34.63 0.61 -5.07
CA THR A 88 36.04 0.22 -4.91
C THR A 88 36.27 -1.29 -4.90
N VAL A 89 35.35 -2.08 -4.31
CA VAL A 89 35.55 -3.51 -4.05
C VAL A 89 34.64 -4.45 -4.84
N ARG A 90 33.75 -3.95 -5.72
CA ARG A 90 32.82 -4.77 -6.51
C ARG A 90 33.46 -5.99 -7.17
N ASN A 91 34.66 -5.82 -7.75
CA ASN A 91 35.34 -6.90 -8.48
C ASN A 91 35.96 -7.97 -7.56
N ARG A 92 36.07 -7.71 -6.25
CA ARG A 92 36.61 -8.66 -5.27
C ARG A 92 35.55 -9.24 -4.33
N LEU A 93 34.30 -8.78 -4.43
CA LEU A 93 33.20 -9.26 -3.61
C LEU A 93 32.79 -10.68 -4.04
N PRO A 94 32.76 -11.66 -3.12
CA PRO A 94 32.25 -12.98 -3.43
C PRO A 94 30.76 -12.91 -3.75
N SER A 95 30.30 -13.75 -4.68
CA SER A 95 28.86 -13.91 -4.93
C SER A 95 28.16 -14.39 -3.67
N ILE A 96 26.98 -13.83 -3.40
CA ILE A 96 26.16 -14.18 -2.25
C ILE A 96 25.68 -15.62 -2.43
N LYS A 97 26.07 -16.50 -1.51
CA LYS A 97 25.61 -17.89 -1.47
C LYS A 97 24.84 -18.10 -0.17
N LEU A 98 23.54 -18.37 -0.30
CA LEU A 98 22.63 -18.47 0.85
C LEU A 98 23.06 -19.57 1.83
N ASN A 99 23.56 -20.69 1.31
CA ASN A 99 24.10 -21.81 2.08
C ASN A 99 25.36 -21.53 2.92
N ARG A 100 25.91 -20.31 2.84
CA ARG A 100 27.04 -19.86 3.66
C ARG A 100 26.65 -18.75 4.63
N LEU A 101 25.39 -18.32 4.60
CA LEU A 101 24.86 -17.32 5.52
C LEU A 101 24.47 -18.02 6.83
N SER A 102 24.58 -17.29 7.94
CA SER A 102 24.07 -17.76 9.22
C SER A 102 22.54 -17.65 9.28
N ASP A 103 21.92 -18.44 10.14
CA ASP A 103 20.47 -18.43 10.38
C ASP A 103 19.95 -17.01 10.68
N ASP A 104 20.70 -16.21 11.45
CA ASP A 104 20.35 -14.80 11.74
C ASP A 104 20.16 -13.97 10.45
N ILE A 105 21.04 -14.16 9.47
CA ILE A 105 20.97 -13.44 8.19
C ILE A 105 19.85 -14.00 7.33
N LEU A 106 19.61 -15.31 7.36
CA LEU A 106 18.49 -15.91 6.65
C LEU A 106 17.15 -15.41 7.21
N PHE A 107 17.00 -15.32 8.53
CA PHE A 107 15.82 -14.69 9.15
C PHE A 107 15.72 -13.20 8.80
N TYR A 108 16.83 -12.47 8.81
CA TYR A 108 16.84 -11.08 8.36
C TYR A 108 16.30 -10.96 6.93
N LEU A 109 16.77 -11.79 6.00
CA LEU A 109 16.30 -11.80 4.61
C LEU A 109 14.82 -12.17 4.52
N PHE A 110 14.38 -13.19 5.26
CA PHE A 110 13.00 -13.65 5.27
C PHE A 110 12.01 -12.57 5.72
N TYR A 111 12.34 -11.81 6.76
CA TYR A 111 11.45 -10.78 7.32
C TYR A 111 11.57 -9.41 6.64
N ASN A 112 12.71 -9.07 6.03
CA ASN A 112 12.92 -7.75 5.41
C ASN A 112 12.66 -7.73 3.90
N PHE A 113 12.45 -8.89 3.26
CA PHE A 113 12.18 -8.98 1.82
C PHE A 113 10.86 -9.68 1.46
N PRO A 114 9.70 -9.31 2.04
CA PRO A 114 8.44 -9.98 1.74
C PRO A 114 8.03 -9.81 0.28
N GLY A 115 7.55 -10.90 -0.33
CA GLY A 115 7.11 -10.95 -1.72
C GLY A 115 8.24 -11.07 -2.75
N GLU A 116 9.50 -11.06 -2.32
CA GLU A 116 10.67 -11.15 -3.20
C GLU A 116 11.26 -12.56 -3.25
N VAL A 117 12.07 -12.82 -4.29
CA VAL A 117 12.80 -14.09 -4.46
C VAL A 117 13.67 -14.40 -3.24
N TYR A 118 14.23 -13.38 -2.57
CA TYR A 118 15.06 -13.55 -1.38
C TYR A 118 14.32 -14.15 -0.19
N GLN A 119 13.04 -13.82 0.02
CA GLN A 119 12.26 -14.43 1.11
C GLN A 119 12.04 -15.91 0.86
N VAL A 120 11.67 -16.30 -0.36
CA VAL A 120 11.49 -17.71 -0.74
C VAL A 120 12.81 -18.46 -0.63
N ALA A 121 13.91 -17.87 -1.11
CA ALA A 121 15.21 -18.51 -1.08
C ALA A 121 15.75 -18.67 0.35
N ALA A 122 15.51 -17.69 1.24
CA ALA A 122 15.83 -17.83 2.66
C ALA A 122 14.97 -18.90 3.35
N ALA A 123 13.67 -18.98 3.03
CA ALA A 123 12.77 -20.00 3.56
C ALA A 123 13.12 -21.43 3.11
N CYS A 124 13.74 -21.60 1.95
CA CYS A 124 14.22 -22.89 1.47
C CYS A 124 15.52 -23.35 2.16
N GLU A 125 16.33 -22.42 2.65
CA GLU A 125 17.62 -22.72 3.29
C GLU A 125 17.49 -22.92 4.81
N LEU A 126 16.51 -22.25 5.45
CA LEU A 126 16.11 -22.44 6.85
C LEU A 126 15.43 -23.79 7.09
#